data_AF-A0A965B586-F1
#
_entry.id   AF-A0A965B586-F1
#
_cell.length_a   1.000
_cell.length_b   1.000
_cell.length_c   1.000
_cell.angle_alpha   90.00
_cell.angle_beta   90.00
_cell.angle_gamma   90.00
#
_symmetry.space_group_name_H-M   'P 1'
#
loop_
_entity.id
_entity.type
_entity.pdbx_description
1 polymer ?
#
loop_
_entity_poly.entity_id
_entity_poly.type
_entity_poly.pdbx_seq_one_letter_code
_entity_poly.pdbx_strand_id
1 'polypeptide(L)' 'RPGGFGMLSMAERAELVGGRVSVRSRPGGGTTVAVVVPLGETPSGSPQIGG' A
#
# COMPACT_ATOMS: atom_id res chain seq x y z
N ARG A 1 3.74 -12.18 -23.32
CA ARG A 1 4.19 -12.92 -22.11
C ARG A 1 3.14 -12.72 -21.03
N PRO A 2 2.48 -13.76 -20.52
CA PRO A 2 1.46 -13.59 -19.49
C PRO A 2 2.15 -13.22 -18.17
N GLY A 3 1.72 -12.12 -17.55
CA GLY A 3 2.15 -11.67 -16.23
C GLY A 3 3.53 -11.00 -16.19
N GLY A 4 3.57 -9.67 -16.19
CA GLY A 4 4.77 -8.95 -15.76
C GLY A 4 4.97 -9.11 -14.24
N PHE A 5 6.22 -9.14 -13.78
CA PHE A 5 6.55 -9.28 -12.35
C PHE A 5 6.03 -8.13 -11.47
N GLY A 6 5.56 -7.03 -12.07
CA GLY A 6 5.14 -5.82 -11.35
C GLY A 6 4.11 -6.07 -10.23
N MET A 7 3.04 -6.84 -10.49
CA MET A 7 2.01 -7.10 -9.48
C MET A 7 2.51 -8.00 -8.35
N LEU A 8 3.34 -9.00 -8.68
CA LEU A 8 3.97 -9.88 -7.69
C LEU A 8 4.89 -9.05 -6.77
N SER A 9 5.75 -8.23 -7.36
CA SER A 9 6.67 -7.38 -6.60
C SER A 9 5.98 -6.24 -5.83
N MET A 10 4.74 -5.88 -6.18
CA MET A 10 3.91 -4.98 -5.37
C MET A 10 3.34 -5.70 -4.16
N ALA A 11 2.90 -6.95 -4.32
CA ALA A 11 2.42 -7.78 -3.21
C ALA A 11 3.53 -8.02 -2.18
N GLU A 12 4.71 -8.47 -2.64
CA GLU A 12 5.88 -8.70 -1.79
C GLU A 12 6.26 -7.44 -0.99
N ARG A 13 6.31 -6.27 -1.65
CA ARG A 13 6.63 -5.01 -0.98
C ARG A 13 5.58 -4.58 0.04
N ALA A 14 4.29 -4.78 -0.25
CA ALA A 14 3.23 -4.46 0.70
C ALA A 14 3.33 -5.37 1.93
N GLU A 15 3.56 -6.67 1.75
CA GLU A 15 3.71 -7.63 2.85
C GLU A 15 4.90 -7.31 3.76
N LEU A 16 6.03 -6.89 3.18
CA LEU A 16 7.22 -6.48 3.94
C LEU A 16 6.97 -5.34 4.93
N VAL A 17 5.98 -4.46 4.65
CA VAL A 17 5.59 -3.36 5.54
C VAL A 17 4.32 -3.65 6.34
N GLY A 18 3.88 -4.91 6.39
CA GLY A 18 2.65 -5.32 7.08
C GLY A 18 1.35 -4.91 6.38
N GLY A 19 1.45 -4.51 5.12
CA GLY A 19 0.33 -4.14 4.25
C GLY A 19 -0.20 -5.29 3.41
N ARG A 20 -1.17 -4.98 2.55
CA ARG A 20 -1.82 -5.93 1.62
C ARG A 20 -2.17 -5.24 0.30
N VAL A 21 -2.26 -6.03 -0.77
CA VAL A 21 -2.69 -5.59 -2.11
C VAL A 21 -3.97 -6.33 -2.50
N SER A 22 -4.89 -5.63 -3.17
CA SER A 22 -6.07 -6.22 -3.80
C SER A 22 -6.24 -5.71 -5.23
N VAL A 23 -6.69 -6.59 -6.12
CA VAL A 23 -6.91 -6.28 -7.54
C VAL A 23 -8.33 -6.64 -7.89
N ARG A 24 -9.07 -5.69 -8.47
CA ARG A 24 -10.43 -5.89 -8.97
C ARG A 24 -10.51 -5.40 -10.40
N SER A 25 -10.69 -6.33 -11.32
CA SER A 25 -10.94 -6.03 -12.73
C SER A 25 -12.43 -6.14 -13.04
N ARG A 26 -12.91 -5.31 -13.97
CA ARG A 26 -14.27 -5.40 -14.50
C ARG A 26 -14.22 -5.46 -16.03
N PRO A 27 -14.93 -6.40 -16.68
CA PRO A 27 -15.06 -6.42 -18.14
C PRO A 27 -15.53 -5.05 -18.65
N GLY A 28 -14.81 -4.49 -19.63
CA GLY A 28 -15.10 -3.16 -20.20
C GLY A 28 -14.90 -1.97 -19.25
N GLY A 29 -14.52 -2.19 -17.99
CA GLY A 29 -14.49 -1.17 -16.94
C GLY A 29 -13.11 -0.86 -16.37
N GLY A 30 -12.07 -1.50 -16.87
CA GLY A 30 -10.68 -1.36 -16.41
C GLY A 30 -10.37 -2.15 -15.13
N THR A 31 -9.21 -1.85 -14.57
CA THR A 31 -8.63 -2.56 -13.43
C THR A 31 -8.35 -1.58 -12.30
N THR A 32 -8.83 -1.88 -11.09
CA THR A 32 -8.49 -1.16 -9.87
C THR A 32 -7.48 -1.99 -9.08
N VAL A 33 -6.38 -1.36 -8.69
CA VAL A 33 -5.39 -1.91 -7.75
C VAL A 33 -5.43 -1.06 -6.49
N ALA A 34 -5.65 -1.68 -5.34
CA ALA A 34 -5.67 -1.00 -4.05
C ALA A 34 -4.62 -1.60 -3.12
N VAL A 35 -3.88 -0.73 -2.44
CA VAL A 35 -2.85 -1.09 -1.47
C VAL A 35 -3.22 -0.46 -0.13
N VAL A 36 -3.17 -1.26 0.93
CA VAL A 36 -3.40 -0.80 2.31
C VAL A 36 -2.14 -1.09 3.10
N VAL A 37 -1.57 -0.07 3.73
CA VAL A 37 -0.39 -0.19 4.60
C VAL A 37 -0.70 0.43 5.96
N PRO A 38 -0.14 -0.12 7.06
CA PRO A 38 -0.19 0.53 8.36
C PRO A 38 0.51 1.90 8.29
N LEU A 39 -0.07 2.89 8.97
CA LEU A 39 0.66 4.12 9.26
C LEU A 39 1.55 3.86 10.48
N GLY A 40 2.80 4.29 10.42
CA GLY A 40 3.65 4.32 11.61
C GLY A 40 3.07 5.26 12.67
N GLU A 41 3.57 5.15 13.89
CA GLU A 41 3.28 6.15 14.91
C GLU A 41 3.68 7.52 14.36
N THR A 42 2.69 8.39 14.16
CA THR A 42 2.98 9.81 13.96
C THR A 42 3.55 10.27 15.29
N PRO A 43 4.80 10.76 15.38
CA PRO A 43 5.31 11.28 16.63
C PRO A 43 4.32 12.37 17.04
N SER A 44 3.58 12.13 18.12
CA SER A 44 2.72 13.15 18.74
C SER A 44 3.62 14.13 19.47
N GLY A 45 4.48 14.81 18.73
CA GLY A 45 5.22 15.97 19.20
C GLY A 45 4.26 17.14 19.22
N SER A 46 3.51 17.30 20.32
CA SER A 46 3.05 18.64 20.68
C SER A 46 4.29 19.53 20.71
N PRO A 47 4.34 20.69 20.03
CA PRO A 47 5.46 21.60 20.16
C PRO A 47 5.61 21.94 21.65
N GLN A 48 6.68 21.46 22.30
CA GLN A 48 7.05 21.97 23.62
C GLN A 48 7.57 23.39 23.42
N ILE A 49 6.65 24.34 23.33
CA ILE A 49 6.97 25.75 23.57
C ILE A 49 7.37 25.84 25.05
N GLY A 50 8.60 26.29 25.28
CA GLY A 50 9.34 26.11 26.53
C GLY A 50 8.76 26.78 27.77
N GLY A 51 9.38 26.47 28.91
CA GLY A 51 9.30 27.19 30.17
C GLY A 51 10.67 27.73 30.55
#